data_AF-A0A1Q7KTS4-F1
#
_entry.id   AF-A0A1Q7KTS4-F1
#
_cell.length_a   1.000
_cell.length_b   1.000
_cell.length_c   1.000
_cell.angle_alpha   90.00
_cell.angle_beta   90.00
_cell.angle_gamma   90.00
#
_symmetry.space_group_name_H-M   'P 1'
#
loop_
_entity.id
_entity.type
_entity.pdbx_description
1 polymer ?
#
loop_
_entity_poly.entity_id
_entity_poly.type
_entity_poly.pdbx_seq_one_letter_code
_entity_poly.pdbx_strand_id
1 'polypeptide(L)' 'MASKQISVGVGIPMIVIGALLAVVLAPTQSTLKDTIEFIGSLIGILGSLIFIAGLFTRKAPHIPS' A
#
# COMPACT_ATOMS: atom_id res chain seq x y z
N MET A 1 -1.52 18.85 -1.68
CA MET A 1 -1.91 18.14 -2.93
C MET A 1 -2.51 16.83 -2.52
N ALA A 2 -3.76 16.55 -2.91
CA ALA A 2 -4.46 15.32 -2.50
C ALA A 2 -3.65 14.06 -2.85
N SER A 3 -2.99 14.01 -4.02
CA SER A 3 -2.20 12.84 -4.43
C SER A 3 -0.98 12.57 -3.55
N LYS A 4 -0.24 13.61 -3.13
CA LYS A 4 0.91 13.47 -2.22
C LYS A 4 0.47 12.95 -0.85
N GLN A 5 -0.69 13.39 -0.37
CA GLN A 5 -1.29 12.90 0.88
C GLN A 5 -1.75 11.45 0.78
N ILE A 6 -2.26 11.01 -0.37
CA ILE A 6 -2.68 9.62 -0.58
C ILE A 6 -1.47 8.69 -0.71
N SER A 7 -0.47 9.03 -1.52
CA SER A 7 0.76 8.21 -1.63
C SER A 7 1.47 8.07 -0.29
N VAL A 8 1.75 9.19 0.37
CA VAL A 8 2.59 9.19 1.59
C VAL A 8 1.76 8.81 2.82
N GLY A 9 0.52 9.25 2.91
CA GLY A 9 -0.35 9.02 4.07
C GLY A 9 -1.08 7.69 4.09
N VAL A 10 -1.24 7.02 2.93
CA VAL A 10 -1.95 5.73 2.85
C VAL A 10 -1.09 4.65 2.20
N GLY A 11 -0.48 4.95 1.04
CA GLY A 11 0.34 3.98 0.30
C GLY A 11 1.51 3.43 1.13
N ILE A 12 2.34 4.31 1.70
CA ILE A 12 3.51 3.89 2.49
C ILE A 12 3.09 3.07 3.74
N PRO A 13 2.17 3.52 4.60
CA PRO A 13 1.72 2.71 5.73
C PRO A 13 1.17 1.34 5.34
N MET A 14 0.40 1.25 4.25
CA MET A 14 -0.13 -0.03 3.76
C MET A 14 0.99 -0.99 3.32
N ILE A 15 2.02 -0.49 2.62
CA ILE A 15 3.17 -1.31 2.22
C ILE A 15 3.88 -1.86 3.46
N VAL A 16 4.13 -1.00 4.45
CA VAL A 16 4.82 -1.38 5.70
C VAL A 16 4.02 -2.43 6.47
N ILE A 17 2.71 -2.21 6.65
CA ILE A 17 1.83 -3.17 7.35
C ILE A 17 1.79 -4.50 6.60
N GLY A 18 1.64 -4.48 5.28
CA GLY A 18 1.62 -5.69 4.46
C GLY A 18 2.91 -6.50 4.57
N ALA A 19 4.06 -5.82 4.51
CA ALA A 19 5.38 -6.45 4.67
C ALA A 19 5.58 -7.01 6.10
N LEU A 20 5.16 -6.29 7.13
CA LEU A 20 5.22 -6.77 8.51
C LEU A 20 4.35 -8.02 8.71
N LEU A 21 3.14 -8.04 8.15
CA LEU A 21 2.27 -9.22 8.22
C LEU A 21 2.87 -10.42 7.49
N ALA A 22 3.33 -10.23 6.26
CA ALA A 22 3.82 -11.34 5.45
C ALA A 22 5.19 -11.88 5.91
N VAL A 23 6.09 -10.99 6.35
CA VAL A 23 7.49 -11.36 6.64
C VAL A 23 7.72 -11.62 8.13
N VAL A 24 7.06 -10.85 9.01
CA VAL A 24 7.29 -10.96 10.46
C VAL A 24 6.22 -11.80 11.13
N LEU A 25 4.92 -11.52 10.86
CA LEU A 25 3.84 -12.21 11.57
C LEU A 25 3.56 -13.62 11.02
N ALA A 26 3.53 -13.82 9.71
CA ALA A 26 3.23 -15.12 9.11
C ALA A 26 4.11 -16.27 9.65
N PRO A 27 5.46 -16.16 9.74
CA PRO A 27 6.28 -17.26 10.25
C PRO A 27 6.11 -17.53 11.76
N THR A 28 5.51 -16.60 12.51
CA THR A 28 5.22 -16.81 13.95
C THR A 28 3.95 -17.63 14.19
N GLN A 29 3.16 -17.90 13.15
CA GLN A 29 1.87 -18.57 13.24
C GLN A 29 1.96 -19.95 12.61
N SER A 30 1.74 -21.02 13.39
CA SER A 30 1.89 -22.40 12.89
C SER A 30 0.70 -22.85 12.02
N THR A 31 -0.51 -22.44 12.36
CA THR A 31 -1.75 -22.89 11.69
C THR A 31 -2.18 -21.95 10.57
N LEU A 32 -1.89 -20.66 10.70
CA LEU A 32 -2.42 -19.60 9.83
C LEU A 32 -1.35 -18.95 8.95
N LYS A 33 -0.13 -19.52 8.90
CA LYS A 33 1.01 -18.95 8.17
C LYS A 33 0.64 -18.49 6.78
N ASP A 34 0.14 -19.42 5.94
CA ASP A 34 -0.10 -19.17 4.53
C ASP A 34 -1.19 -18.11 4.31
N THR A 35 -2.23 -18.12 5.17
CA THR A 35 -3.29 -17.11 5.14
C THR A 35 -2.77 -15.71 5.48
N ILE A 36 -1.91 -15.61 6.50
CA ILE A 36 -1.36 -14.32 6.94
C ILE A 36 -0.34 -13.81 5.92
N GLU A 37 0.47 -14.70 5.34
CA GLU A 37 1.39 -14.38 4.24
C GLU A 37 0.63 -13.86 3.02
N PHE A 38 -0.47 -14.51 2.64
CA PHE A 38 -1.33 -14.10 1.55
C PHE A 38 -2.00 -12.74 1.82
N ILE A 39 -2.60 -12.54 3.00
CA ILE A 39 -3.24 -11.26 3.35
C ILE A 39 -2.19 -10.13 3.40
N GLY A 40 -1.04 -10.38 4.03
CA GLY A 40 0.05 -9.41 4.12
C GLY A 40 0.57 -9.00 2.73
N SER A 41 0.78 -9.96 1.83
CA SER A 41 1.22 -9.68 0.46
C SER A 41 0.16 -8.92 -0.35
N LEU A 42 -1.13 -9.26 -0.22
CA LEU A 42 -2.22 -8.50 -0.84
C LEU A 42 -2.26 -7.04 -0.38
N ILE A 43 -2.14 -6.80 0.92
CA ILE A 43 -2.11 -5.45 1.50
C ILE A 43 -0.90 -4.68 0.97
N GLY A 44 0.27 -5.32 0.93
CA GLY A 44 1.51 -4.70 0.42
C GLY A 44 1.42 -4.33 -1.06
N ILE A 45 0.84 -5.20 -1.88
CA ILE A 45 0.62 -4.95 -3.31
C ILE A 45 -0.38 -3.80 -3.51
N LEU A 46 -1.51 -3.78 -2.79
CA LEU A 46 -2.47 -2.67 -2.87
C LEU A 46 -1.83 -1.34 -2.46
N GLY A 47 -1.07 -1.33 -1.37
CA GLY A 47 -0.34 -0.15 -0.91
C GLY A 47 0.64 0.37 -1.97
N SER A 48 1.34 -0.55 -2.66
CA SER A 48 2.26 -0.23 -3.75
C SER A 48 1.54 0.39 -4.94
N LEU A 49 0.39 -0.15 -5.34
CA LEU A 49 -0.42 0.39 -6.43
C LEU A 49 -0.91 1.81 -6.11
N ILE A 50 -1.42 2.03 -4.89
CA ILE A 50 -1.89 3.36 -4.44
C ILE A 50 -0.72 4.35 -4.37
N PHE A 51 0.42 3.90 -3.85
CA PHE A 51 1.64 4.73 -3.77
C PHE A 51 2.07 5.19 -5.16
N ILE A 52 2.20 4.25 -6.10
CA ILE A 52 2.57 4.51 -7.50
C ILE A 52 1.54 5.43 -8.17
N ALA A 53 0.24 5.13 -8.05
CA ALA A 53 -0.81 5.93 -8.65
C ALA A 53 -0.78 7.39 -8.17
N GLY A 54 -0.54 7.62 -6.88
CA GLY A 54 -0.46 8.97 -6.32
C GLY A 54 0.80 9.75 -6.73
N LEU A 55 1.89 9.07 -7.12
CA LEU A 55 3.08 9.70 -7.73
C LEU A 55 2.79 10.19 -9.16
N PHE A 56 2.00 9.42 -9.92
CA PHE A 56 1.67 9.74 -11.32
C PHE A 56 0.44 10.63 -11.49
N THR A 57 -0.23 11.03 -10.40
CA THR A 57 -1.38 11.93 -10.49
C THR A 57 -0.93 13.35 -10.85
N ARG A 58 -0.99 13.72 -12.13
CA ARG A 58 -0.87 15.12 -12.57
C ARG A 58 -2.21 15.84 -12.35
N LYS A 59 -2.15 17.09 -11.87
CA LYS A 59 -3.32 17.98 -11.96
C LYS A 59 -3.62 18.20 -13.44
N ALA A 60 -4.87 17.99 -13.86
CA ALA A 60 -5.33 18.49 -15.15
C ALA A 60 -5.08 20.01 -15.20
N PRO A 61 -4.60 20.56 -16.33
CA PRO A 61 -4.43 22.00 -16.45
C PRO A 61 -5.77 22.67 -16.17
N HIS A 62 -5.79 23.59 -15.22
CA HIS A 62 -6.94 24.45 -15.03
C HIS A 62 -6.94 25.43 -16.20
N ILE A 63 -7.75 25.16 -17.23
CA ILE A 63 -7.97 26.09 -18.33
C ILE A 63 -9.02 27.08 -17.81
N PRO A 64 -8.67 28.35 -17.55
CA PRO A 64 -9.66 29.35 -17.17
C PRO A 64 -10.61 29.58 -18.36
N SER A 65 -11.92 29.47 -18.09
CA SER A 65 -13.01 29.82 -19.01
C SER A 65 -13.31 31.30 -18.99
#